data_AF-A0A2N6DEL8-F1
#
_entry.id   AF-A0A2N6DEL8-F1
#
_cell.length_a   1.000
_cell.length_b   1.000
_cell.length_c   1.000
_cell.angle_alpha   90.00
_cell.angle_beta   90.00
_cell.angle_gamma   90.00
#
_symmetry.space_group_name_H-M   'P 1'
#
loop_
_entity.id
_entity.type
_entity.pdbx_description
1 polymer ?
#
loop_
_entity_poly.entity_id
_entity_poly.type
_entity_poly.pdbx_seq_one_letter_code
_entity_poly.pdbx_strand_id
1 'polypeptide(L)'
;MSELKDLFYLGLGTAMIAKEKFEEEAKDLIEKGKVSKEDQDAFVEKAKARAKDEEKEFQVKFKSVVKDVISEMGLATKEDIDELKELLKNK
;
A
#
# COMPACT_ATOMS: atom_id res chain seq x y z
N MET A 1 -16.29 -1.36 11.18
CA MET A 1 -16.39 -1.04 9.73
C MET A 1 -16.09 0.43 9.41
N SER A 2 -16.30 1.40 10.32
CA SER A 2 -15.92 2.81 10.08
C SER A 2 -14.41 3.04 10.15
N GLU A 3 -13.74 2.49 11.17
CA GLU A 3 -12.33 2.82 11.45
C GLU A 3 -11.35 2.43 10.33
N LEU A 4 -11.56 1.30 9.65
CA LEU A 4 -10.73 0.90 8.51
C LEU A 4 -10.92 1.84 7.31
N LYS A 5 -12.15 2.36 7.10
CA LYS A 5 -12.42 3.35 6.06
C LYS A 5 -11.75 4.67 6.39
N ASP A 6 -11.82 5.08 7.65
CA ASP A 6 -11.21 6.32 8.12
C ASP A 6 -9.68 6.27 8.00
N LEU A 7 -9.05 5.15 8.35
CA LEU A 7 -7.61 4.94 8.17
C LEU A 7 -7.21 4.93 6.68
N PHE A 8 -8.02 4.30 5.82
CA PHE A 8 -7.80 4.30 4.38
C PHE A 8 -7.89 5.71 3.78
N TYR A 9 -8.90 6.49 4.17
CA TYR A 9 -9.04 7.88 3.73
C TYR A 9 -7.91 8.77 4.24
N LEU A 10 -7.46 8.58 5.49
CA LEU A 10 -6.31 9.29 6.04
C LEU A 10 -5.03 8.99 5.25
N GLY A 11 -4.80 7.72 4.89
CA GLY A 11 -3.68 7.31 4.05
C GLY A 11 -3.72 7.93 2.65
N LEU A 12 -4.89 7.96 2.01
CA LEU A 12 -5.06 8.58 0.70
C LEU A 12 -4.87 10.11 0.74
N GLY A 13 -5.41 10.78 1.76
CA GLY A 13 -5.28 12.23 1.92
C GLY A 13 -3.82 12.65 2.12
N THR A 14 -3.10 11.93 3.00
CA THR A 14 -1.67 12.18 3.24
C THR A 14 -0.80 11.89 2.01
N ALA A 15 -1.11 10.84 1.24
CA ALA A 15 -0.39 10.54 0.00
C ALA A 15 -0.58 11.62 -1.09
N MET A 16 -1.79 12.18 -1.24
CA MET A 16 -2.04 13.28 -2.17
C MET A 16 -1.21 14.52 -1.81
N ILE A 17 -1.19 14.92 -0.54
CA ILE A 17 -0.39 16.07 -0.08
C ILE A 17 1.10 15.85 -0.33
N ALA A 18 1.59 14.63 -0.07
CA ALA A 18 2.99 14.29 -0.32
C ALA A 18 3.34 14.38 -1.81
N LYS A 19 2.44 13.92 -2.70
CA LYS A 19 2.61 14.01 -4.15
C LYS A 19 2.71 15.46 -4.61
N GLU A 20 1.81 16.34 -4.14
CA GLU A 20 1.82 17.76 -4.49
C GLU A 20 3.15 18.43 -4.13
N LYS A 21 3.66 18.20 -2.92
CA LYS A 21 4.97 18.74 -2.49
C LYS A 21 6.13 18.21 -3.31
N PHE A 22 6.09 16.94 -3.70
CA PHE A 22 7.17 16.35 -4.50
C PHE A 22 7.20 16.91 -5.92
N GLU A 23 6.03 17.13 -6.54
CA GLU A 23 5.91 17.75 -7.86
C GLU A 23 6.41 19.20 -7.86
N GLU A 24 6.10 19.97 -6.81
CA GLU A 24 6.60 21.34 -6.61
C GLU A 24 8.12 21.39 -6.55
N GLU A 25 8.74 20.57 -5.68
CA GLU A 25 10.19 20.53 -5.51
C GLU A 25 10.91 20.01 -6.77
N ALA A 26 10.34 19.02 -7.46
CA ALA A 26 10.88 18.50 -8.71
C ALA A 26 10.88 19.56 -9.81
N LYS A 27 9.79 20.34 -9.93
CA LYS A 27 9.69 21.44 -10.88
C LYS A 27 10.74 22.52 -10.59
N ASP A 28 10.93 22.86 -9.32
CA ASP A 28 11.93 23.80 -8.86
C ASP A 28 13.38 23.38 -9.21
N LEU A 29 13.68 22.09 -9.10
CA LEU A 29 15.01 21.55 -9.44
C LEU A 29 15.27 21.53 -10.95
N ILE A 30 14.25 21.26 -11.76
CA ILE A 30 14.30 21.34 -13.22
C ILE A 30 14.50 22.79 -13.67
N GLU A 31 13.72 23.74 -13.12
CA GLU A 31 13.84 25.18 -13.43
C GLU A 31 15.22 25.73 -13.05
N LYS A 32 15.81 25.23 -11.95
CA LYS A 32 17.17 25.59 -11.51
C LYS A 32 18.28 24.87 -12.30
N GLY A 33 17.94 24.03 -13.28
CA GLY A 33 18.90 23.31 -14.13
C GLY A 33 19.79 22.32 -13.39
N LYS A 34 19.40 21.89 -12.18
CA LYS A 34 20.21 21.02 -11.30
C LYS A 34 20.09 19.54 -11.64
N VAL A 35 19.14 19.15 -12.48
CA VAL A 35 18.87 17.78 -12.88
C VAL A 35 18.52 17.78 -14.37
N SER A 36 19.19 16.94 -15.17
CA SER A 36 18.87 16.73 -16.58
C SER A 36 17.67 15.79 -16.74
N LYS A 37 16.95 15.88 -17.86
CA LYS A 37 15.84 14.94 -18.14
C LYS A 37 16.35 13.48 -18.23
N GLU A 38 17.56 13.27 -18.75
CA GLU A 38 18.13 11.92 -18.88
C GLU A 38 18.45 11.28 -17.51
N ASP A 39 18.94 12.06 -16.54
CA ASP A 39 19.19 11.56 -15.17
C ASP A 39 17.89 11.19 -14.46
N GLN A 40 16.80 11.91 -14.78
CA GLN A 40 15.46 11.63 -14.28
C GLN A 40 14.96 10.25 -14.74
N ASP A 41 15.06 9.97 -16.04
CA ASP A 41 14.61 8.70 -16.61
C ASP A 41 15.41 7.51 -16.05
N ALA A 42 16.72 7.65 -15.92
CA ALA A 42 17.59 6.62 -15.34
C ALA A 42 17.26 6.35 -13.86
N PHE A 43 16.98 7.40 -13.08
CA PHE A 43 16.58 7.27 -11.68
C PHE A 43 15.22 6.57 -11.55
N VAL A 44 14.24 6.96 -12.38
CA VAL A 44 12.90 6.36 -12.39
C VAL A 44 12.95 4.88 -12.74
N GLU A 45 13.70 4.49 -13.78
CA GLU A 45 13.83 3.08 -14.16
C GLU A 45 14.51 2.24 -13.08
N LYS A 46 15.56 2.78 -12.43
CA LYS A 46 16.21 2.11 -11.29
C LYS A 46 15.27 1.95 -10.09
N ALA A 47 14.46 2.97 -9.80
CA ALA A 47 13.47 2.91 -8.72
C ALA A 47 12.37 1.87 -9.04
N LYS A 48 11.88 1.81 -10.28
CA LYS A 48 10.91 0.80 -10.71
C LYS A 48 11.45 -0.63 -10.60
N ALA A 49 12.69 -0.85 -11.01
CA ALA A 49 13.32 -2.18 -10.91
C ALA A 49 13.40 -2.64 -9.45
N ARG A 50 13.88 -1.77 -8.56
CA ARG A 50 13.94 -2.05 -7.13
C ARG A 50 12.56 -2.26 -6.51
N ALA A 51 11.57 -1.46 -6.91
CA ALA A 51 10.19 -1.61 -6.44
C ALA A 51 9.60 -2.97 -6.81
N LYS A 52 9.86 -3.48 -8.03
CA LYS A 52 9.43 -4.82 -8.44
C LYS A 52 10.05 -5.93 -7.59
N ASP A 53 11.32 -5.79 -7.23
CA ASP A 53 12.00 -6.77 -6.38
C ASP A 53 11.42 -6.77 -4.95
N GLU A 54 11.14 -5.58 -4.40
CA GLU A 54 10.59 -5.42 -3.06
C GLU A 54 9.07 -5.72 -2.99
N GLU A 55 8.35 -5.69 -4.13
CA GLU A 55 6.90 -5.89 -4.20
C GLU A 55 6.47 -7.24 -3.61
N LYS A 56 7.20 -8.33 -3.91
CA LYS A 56 6.84 -9.67 -3.41
C LYS A 56 6.93 -9.76 -1.90
N GLU A 57 8.02 -9.29 -1.31
CA GLU A 57 8.19 -9.30 0.14
C GLU A 57 7.16 -8.38 0.81
N PHE A 58 6.91 -7.22 0.20
CA PHE A 58 5.90 -6.29 0.67
C PHE A 58 4.51 -6.93 0.69
N GLN A 59 4.09 -7.59 -0.40
CA GLN A 59 2.78 -8.24 -0.47
C GLN A 59 2.61 -9.33 0.59
N VAL A 60 3.66 -10.12 0.87
CA VAL A 60 3.62 -11.14 1.93
C VAL A 60 3.46 -10.51 3.30
N LYS A 61 4.30 -9.51 3.62
CA LYS A 61 4.23 -8.78 4.91
C LYS A 61 2.89 -8.08 5.08
N PHE A 62 2.40 -7.43 4.03
CA PHE A 62 1.13 -6.71 4.03
C PHE A 62 -0.05 -7.65 4.30
N LYS A 63 -0.10 -8.81 3.65
CA LYS A 63 -1.14 -9.82 3.92
C LYS A 63 -1.10 -10.31 5.37
N SER A 64 0.09 -10.49 5.95
CA SER A 64 0.22 -10.86 7.37
C SER A 64 -0.36 -9.79 8.27
N VAL A 65 0.08 -8.53 8.11
CA VAL A 65 -0.39 -7.41 8.93
C VAL A 65 -1.90 -7.25 8.84
N VAL A 66 -2.48 -7.33 7.64
CA VAL A 66 -3.93 -7.25 7.46
C VAL A 66 -4.64 -8.41 8.17
N LYS A 67 -4.10 -9.63 8.07
CA LYS A 67 -4.67 -10.79 8.77
C LYS A 67 -4.63 -10.59 10.29
N ASP A 68 -3.51 -10.11 10.82
CA ASP A 68 -3.32 -9.87 12.26
C ASP A 68 -4.32 -8.81 12.76
N VAL A 69 -4.47 -7.70 12.05
CA VAL A 69 -5.45 -6.65 12.39
C VAL A 69 -6.88 -7.20 12.37
N ILE A 70 -7.26 -7.98 11.36
CA ILE A 70 -8.60 -8.58 11.27
C ILE A 70 -8.84 -9.53 12.46
N SER A 71 -7.84 -10.32 12.84
CA SER A 71 -7.90 -11.23 13.99
C SER A 71 -8.00 -10.48 15.33
N GLU A 72 -7.23 -9.41 15.52
CA GLU A 72 -7.31 -8.56 16.73
C GLU A 72 -8.68 -7.89 16.89
N MET A 73 -9.34 -7.58 15.77
CA MET A 73 -10.71 -7.04 15.76
C MET A 73 -11.79 -8.10 16.05
N GLY A 74 -11.43 -9.39 16.18
CA GLY A 74 -12.36 -10.48 16.42
C GLY A 74 -13.29 -10.80 15.24
N LEU A 75 -12.86 -10.47 14.01
CA LEU A 75 -13.64 -10.74 12.80
C LEU A 75 -13.41 -12.17 12.32
N ALA A 76 -14.49 -12.92 12.10
CA ALA A 76 -14.43 -14.25 11.52
C ALA A 76 -13.97 -14.21 10.05
N THR A 77 -13.07 -15.10 9.68
CA THR A 77 -12.61 -15.24 8.30
C THR A 77 -13.61 -16.04 7.47
N LYS A 78 -13.35 -16.11 6.16
CA LYS A 78 -14.15 -16.97 5.28
C LYS A 78 -13.98 -18.44 5.65
N GLU A 79 -12.76 -18.86 6.00
CA GLU A 79 -12.50 -20.22 6.47
C GLU A 79 -13.33 -20.55 7.71
N ASP A 80 -13.36 -19.65 8.70
CA ASP A 80 -14.16 -19.84 9.92
C ASP A 80 -15.67 -20.04 9.61
N ILE A 81 -16.18 -19.28 8.63
CA ILE A 81 -17.57 -19.36 8.19
C ILE A 81 -17.84 -20.68 7.46
N ASP A 82 -16.92 -21.12 6.61
CA ASP A 82 -17.10 -22.36 5.84
C ASP A 82 -17.01 -23.60 6.75
N GLU A 83 -16.12 -23.58 7.75
CA GLU A 83 -16.05 -24.61 8.79
C GLU A 83 -17.35 -24.68 9.62
N LEU A 84 -17.90 -23.52 10.01
CA LEU A 84 -19.21 -23.43 10.66
C LEU A 84 -20.34 -24.02 9.81
N LYS A 85 -20.35 -23.77 8.49
CA LYS A 85 -21.37 -24.33 7.58
C LYS A 85 -21.27 -25.85 7.48
N GLU A 86 -20.06 -26.41 7.46
CA GLU A 86 -19.87 -27.87 7.43
C GLU A 86 -20.39 -28.52 8.71
N LEU A 87 -20.08 -27.94 9.87
CA LEU A 87 -20.60 -28.41 11.16
C LEU A 87 -22.13 -28.39 11.22
N LEU A 88 -22.77 -27.37 10.63
CA LEU A 88 -24.23 -27.25 10.57
C LEU A 88 -24.88 -28.23 9.60
N LYS A 89 -24.20 -28.63 8.52
CA LYS A 89 -24.71 -29.62 7.55
C LYS A 89 -24.63 -31.06 8.04
N ASN A 90 -23.68 -31.34 8.93
CA ASN A 90 -23.47 -32.67 9.51
C ASN A 90 -24.28 -32.91 10.80
N LYS A 91 -25.28 -32.06 11.06
CA LYS A 91 -26.17 -32.10 12.22
C LYS A 91 -27.60 -32.35 11.79
#